data_AF-A0A9P8RSB0-F1
#
_entry.id   AF-A0A9P8RSB0-F1
#
_cell.length_a   1.000
_cell.length_b   1.000
_cell.length_c   1.000
_cell.angle_alpha   90.00
_cell.angle_beta   90.00
_cell.angle_gamma   90.00
#
_symmetry.space_group_name_H-M   'P 1'
#
loop_
_entity.id
_entity.type
_entity.pdbx_description
1 polymer ?
#
loop_
_entity_poly.entity_id
_entity_poly.type
_entity_poly.pdbx_seq_one_letter_code
_entity_poly.pdbx_strand_id
1 'polypeptide(L)'
;MTNSDTGSSEDNVISRGSYQTNPGRKRGATGHGQRNSQKRREIETASKQRAKDLKNSILNSEITWGDYNTNFPAHSASEVELHNFLRRIEKVSTFAKTRDDTSARLLSRLRERSSKLDILTQLQSDLRALPQDDVILLTDEGSLWDALNRPFQVPLLHRATENSPSLRPRTNFGTPDLLKHLADHEEASISVYDYSIPDPTQRTRQTTVHELLSCFPSEKACCTALNFLDIENRTQIQFCPSPIILQDITTKLDASKEHDKGKTGSKWKAEPRKEFFLLSMKNAISTTHVDTGGTVTWVLILTGRKIWYFPRHVSSRTVRWLAQAGSQTPENYPSDWVKVELRPGDLL
;
A
#
# COMPACT_ATOMS: atom_id res chain seq x y z
N MET A 1 47.47 -37.36 18.19
CA MET A 1 48.38 -37.20 19.34
C MET A 1 47.50 -36.88 20.54
N THR A 2 46.96 -37.91 21.21
CA THR A 2 47.44 -38.49 22.49
C THR A 2 47.21 -37.49 23.63
N ASN A 3 46.39 -37.72 24.67
CA ASN A 3 46.25 -38.90 25.54
C ASN A 3 44.99 -38.74 26.43
N SER A 4 44.13 -39.77 26.53
CA SER A 4 43.93 -40.72 27.66
C SER A 4 43.32 -40.09 28.94
N ASP A 5 42.06 -40.36 29.29
CA ASP A 5 41.52 -41.54 30.00
C ASP A 5 42.11 -41.80 31.40
N THR A 6 41.22 -41.75 32.41
CA THR A 6 41.05 -42.61 33.61
C THR A 6 40.20 -41.81 34.60
N GLY A 7 39.06 -42.25 35.16
CA GLY A 7 38.58 -43.59 35.42
C GLY A 7 38.56 -43.85 36.93
N SER A 8 37.40 -44.31 37.45
CA SER A 8 37.19 -45.01 38.73
C SER A 8 37.21 -44.15 40.02
N SER A 9 36.47 -44.42 41.10
CA SER A 9 35.39 -45.35 41.48
C SER A 9 35.19 -45.20 43.00
N GLU A 10 33.96 -45.34 43.52
CA GLU A 10 33.55 -46.04 44.77
C GLU A 10 34.19 -45.58 46.12
N ASP A 11 33.58 -45.62 47.30
CA ASP A 11 32.26 -46.00 47.80
C ASP A 11 32.17 -45.58 49.29
N ASN A 12 30.93 -45.47 49.79
CA ASN A 12 30.47 -45.74 51.16
C ASN A 12 31.16 -45.12 52.39
N VAL A 13 30.39 -44.43 53.25
CA VAL A 13 30.16 -44.86 54.65
C VAL A 13 28.85 -44.26 55.20
N ILE A 14 28.09 -45.16 55.82
CA ILE A 14 26.84 -45.02 56.56
C ILE A 14 27.03 -44.22 57.86
N SER A 15 26.09 -43.36 58.24
CA SER A 15 25.83 -43.08 59.65
C SER A 15 24.34 -42.98 59.96
N ARG A 16 23.94 -43.70 61.02
CA ARG A 16 22.58 -43.90 61.54
C ARG A 16 22.23 -42.83 62.57
N GLY A 17 20.93 -42.58 62.70
CA GLY A 17 20.27 -41.94 63.85
C GLY A 17 19.26 -40.91 63.36
N SER A 18 17.99 -40.87 63.76
CA SER A 18 17.24 -41.57 64.79
C SER A 18 15.75 -41.31 64.52
N TYR A 19 14.89 -42.27 64.86
CA TYR A 19 13.44 -42.13 64.78
C TYR A 19 12.91 -41.05 65.72
N GLN A 20 12.10 -40.13 65.19
CA GLN A 20 11.03 -39.46 65.93
C GLN A 20 9.76 -39.46 65.09
N THR A 21 8.79 -40.24 65.55
CA THR A 21 7.39 -40.22 65.13
C THR A 21 6.66 -39.08 65.81
N ASN A 22 5.94 -38.23 65.07
CA ASN A 22 4.55 -37.84 65.38
C ASN A 22 3.91 -36.95 64.30
N PRO A 23 2.57 -36.80 64.28
CA PRO A 23 1.79 -36.92 63.06
C PRO A 23 1.12 -35.61 62.65
N GLY A 24 0.55 -35.62 61.44
CA GLY A 24 -0.45 -34.63 61.05
C GLY A 24 0.09 -33.49 60.21
N ARG A 25 0.11 -33.69 58.88
CA ARG A 25 0.00 -32.56 57.96
C ARG A 25 -1.09 -32.82 56.92
N LYS A 26 -2.20 -32.12 57.14
CA LYS A 26 -3.32 -32.00 56.20
C LYS A 26 -2.81 -31.47 54.84
N ARG A 27 -3.21 -32.18 53.79
CA ARG A 27 -3.57 -31.70 52.44
C ARG A 27 -2.94 -30.37 51.98
N GLY A 28 -1.92 -30.46 51.13
CA GLY A 28 -1.49 -29.38 50.23
C GLY A 28 -2.01 -29.61 48.81
N ALA A 29 -3.32 -29.53 48.59
CA ALA A 29 -3.96 -29.67 47.27
C ALA A 29 -4.49 -28.33 46.72
N THR A 30 -3.92 -27.20 47.15
CA THR A 30 -4.44 -25.85 46.85
C THR A 30 -3.58 -25.04 45.86
N GLY A 31 -2.35 -25.46 45.55
CA GLY A 31 -1.43 -24.68 44.69
C GLY A 31 -1.58 -24.89 43.17
N HIS A 32 -1.96 -26.10 42.72
CA HIS A 32 -2.02 -26.42 41.29
C HIS A 32 -3.32 -25.95 40.61
N GLY A 33 -4.45 -25.96 41.33
CA GLY A 33 -5.73 -25.48 40.82
C GLY A 33 -5.77 -23.97 40.60
N GLN A 34 -5.15 -23.19 41.50
CA GLN A 34 -5.10 -21.74 41.39
C GLN A 34 -4.28 -21.27 40.18
N ARG A 35 -3.08 -21.84 39.95
CA ARG A 35 -2.25 -21.53 38.77
C ARG A 35 -2.93 -21.86 37.43
N ASN A 36 -3.63 -22.99 37.35
CA ASN A 36 -4.36 -23.36 36.13
C ASN A 36 -5.61 -22.48 35.90
N SER A 37 -6.27 -22.05 36.97
CA SER A 37 -7.41 -21.12 36.88
C SER A 37 -6.99 -19.72 36.44
N GLN A 38 -5.82 -19.25 36.88
CA GLN A 38 -5.26 -17.96 36.52
C GLN A 38 -4.78 -17.95 35.06
N LYS A 39 -4.07 -18.99 34.63
CA LYS A 39 -3.64 -19.15 33.23
C LYS A 39 -4.82 -19.26 32.26
N ARG A 40 -5.92 -19.92 32.66
CA ARG A 40 -7.16 -19.94 31.88
C ARG A 40 -7.80 -18.56 31.76
N ARG A 41 -7.88 -17.80 32.86
CA ARG A 41 -8.38 -16.42 32.84
C ARG A 41 -7.52 -15.51 31.97
N GLU A 42 -6.20 -15.64 32.02
CA GLU A 42 -5.28 -14.87 31.16
C GLU A 42 -5.50 -15.18 29.68
N ILE A 43 -5.63 -16.46 29.31
CA ILE A 43 -5.95 -16.88 27.94
C ILE A 43 -7.32 -16.35 27.50
N GLU A 44 -8.32 -16.42 28.37
CA GLU A 44 -9.67 -15.97 28.07
C GLU A 44 -9.74 -14.45 27.91
N THR A 45 -9.03 -13.69 28.75
CA THR A 45 -8.91 -12.23 28.64
C THR A 45 -8.13 -11.85 27.38
N ALA A 46 -7.03 -12.52 27.08
CA ALA A 46 -6.27 -12.30 25.84
C ALA A 46 -7.09 -12.63 24.59
N SER A 47 -7.89 -13.69 24.63
CA SER A 47 -8.80 -14.06 23.54
C SER A 47 -9.93 -13.05 23.38
N LYS A 48 -10.49 -12.54 24.48
CA LYS A 48 -11.53 -11.49 24.45
C LYS A 48 -10.96 -10.17 23.95
N GLN A 49 -9.73 -9.83 24.32
CA GLN A 49 -9.04 -8.65 23.82
C GLN A 49 -8.75 -8.77 22.32
N ARG A 50 -8.17 -9.89 21.85
CA ARG A 50 -7.99 -10.16 20.42
C ARG A 50 -9.29 -10.13 19.62
N ALA A 51 -10.38 -10.68 20.17
CA ALA A 51 -11.69 -10.62 19.54
C ALA A 51 -12.26 -9.19 19.50
N LYS A 52 -11.99 -8.38 20.51
CA LYS A 52 -12.36 -6.95 20.55
C LYS A 52 -11.52 -6.14 19.57
N ASP A 53 -10.22 -6.39 19.49
CA ASP A 53 -9.30 -5.74 18.55
C ASP A 53 -9.66 -6.11 17.11
N LEU A 54 -9.93 -7.38 16.84
CA LEU A 54 -10.43 -7.86 15.55
C LEU A 54 -11.79 -7.25 15.21
N LYS A 55 -12.72 -7.18 16.18
CA LYS A 55 -14.03 -6.56 15.99
C LYS A 55 -13.91 -5.06 15.71
N ASN A 56 -13.01 -4.35 16.39
CA ASN A 56 -12.76 -2.93 16.18
C ASN A 56 -12.05 -2.68 14.84
N SER A 57 -11.12 -3.54 14.45
CA SER A 57 -10.48 -3.53 13.13
C SER A 57 -11.53 -3.73 12.03
N ILE A 58 -12.39 -4.74 12.14
CA ILE A 58 -13.45 -5.04 11.16
C ILE A 58 -14.57 -3.99 11.11
N LEU A 59 -14.89 -3.32 12.23
CA LEU A 59 -15.92 -2.28 12.25
C LEU A 59 -15.41 -0.90 11.81
N ASN A 60 -14.09 -0.66 11.90
CA ASN A 60 -13.46 0.57 11.45
C ASN A 60 -12.78 0.43 10.07
N SER A 61 -12.88 -0.74 9.42
CA SER A 61 -12.19 -1.06 8.16
C SER A 61 -13.00 -0.77 6.90
N GLU A 62 -14.29 -0.43 7.00
CA GLU A 62 -15.08 -0.16 5.79
C GLU A 62 -14.55 1.13 5.16
N ILE A 63 -13.89 0.99 4.00
CA ILE A 63 -13.28 2.14 3.33
C ILE A 63 -14.38 3.01 2.76
N THR A 64 -14.57 4.18 3.35
CA THR A 64 -15.49 5.19 2.81
C THR A 64 -14.83 5.96 1.68
N TRP A 65 -15.19 5.60 0.46
CA TRP A 65 -14.82 6.33 -0.75
C TRP A 65 -15.62 7.63 -0.88
N GLY A 66 -14.95 8.71 -1.28
CA GLY A 66 -15.57 10.01 -1.48
C GLY A 66 -16.28 10.13 -2.83
N ASP A 67 -17.35 10.92 -2.88
CA ASP A 67 -18.02 11.27 -4.13
C ASP A 67 -17.12 12.15 -5.01
N TYR A 68 -17.19 11.91 -6.32
CA TYR A 68 -16.58 12.78 -7.32
C TYR A 68 -17.41 12.81 -8.60
N ASN A 69 -17.28 13.94 -9.32
CA ASN A 69 -18.06 14.18 -10.52
C ASN A 69 -17.21 13.90 -11.76
N THR A 70 -17.71 13.02 -12.63
CA THR A 70 -17.12 12.69 -13.93
C THR A 70 -17.70 13.52 -15.07
N ASN A 71 -18.68 14.37 -14.77
CA ASN A 71 -19.36 15.28 -15.67
C ASN A 71 -18.97 16.73 -15.37
N PHE A 72 -17.79 17.11 -15.84
CA PHE A 72 -17.27 18.48 -15.80
C PHE A 72 -17.24 19.10 -17.21
N PRO A 73 -17.17 20.45 -17.33
CA PRO A 73 -17.13 21.12 -18.63
C PRO A 73 -15.95 20.66 -19.47
N ALA A 74 -16.20 20.35 -20.75
CA ALA A 74 -15.16 20.18 -21.76
C ALA A 74 -15.13 21.44 -22.63
N HIS A 75 -13.94 21.98 -22.86
CA HIS A 75 -13.71 23.19 -23.63
C HIS A 75 -13.09 22.91 -25.01
N SER A 76 -12.73 21.65 -25.29
CA SER A 76 -12.15 21.18 -26.54
C SER A 76 -12.66 19.80 -26.94
N ALA A 77 -12.52 19.43 -28.22
CA ALA A 77 -12.87 18.09 -28.71
C ALA A 77 -12.04 16.97 -28.05
N SER A 78 -10.77 17.25 -27.77
CA SER A 78 -9.87 16.36 -27.03
C SER A 78 -10.34 16.11 -25.59
N GLU A 79 -10.83 17.14 -24.90
CA GLU A 79 -11.41 16.95 -23.56
C GLU A 79 -12.70 16.12 -23.60
N VAL A 80 -13.53 16.29 -24.64
CA VAL A 80 -14.71 15.44 -24.86
C VAL A 80 -14.33 13.97 -25.03
N GLU A 81 -13.28 13.68 -25.80
CA GLU A 81 -12.73 12.32 -25.95
C GLU A 81 -12.40 11.69 -24.60
N LEU A 82 -11.74 12.44 -23.72
CA LEU A 82 -11.32 11.97 -22.39
C LEU A 82 -12.47 11.84 -21.41
N HIS A 83 -13.48 12.72 -21.50
CA HIS A 83 -14.70 12.56 -20.72
C HIS A 83 -15.44 11.30 -21.13
N ASN A 84 -15.47 10.99 -22.42
CA ASN A 84 -16.06 9.75 -22.91
C ASN A 84 -15.27 8.52 -22.42
N PHE A 85 -13.94 8.59 -22.43
CA PHE A 85 -13.08 7.57 -21.82
C PHE A 85 -13.40 7.38 -20.33
N LEU A 86 -13.41 8.46 -19.54
CA LEU A 86 -13.70 8.42 -18.11
C LEU A 86 -15.09 7.81 -17.86
N ARG A 87 -16.13 8.25 -18.58
CA ARG A 87 -17.47 7.66 -18.45
C ARG A 87 -17.53 6.19 -18.82
N ARG A 88 -16.70 5.72 -19.77
CA ARG A 88 -16.65 4.30 -20.16
C ARG A 88 -15.98 3.45 -19.09
N ILE A 89 -14.80 3.85 -18.62
CA ILE A 89 -14.09 3.10 -17.56
C ILE A 89 -14.91 3.07 -16.26
N GLU A 90 -15.60 4.16 -15.94
CA GLU A 90 -16.48 4.25 -14.78
C GLU A 90 -17.58 3.20 -14.77
N LYS A 91 -18.25 3.01 -15.92
CA LYS A 91 -19.33 2.01 -16.07
C LYS A 91 -18.87 0.58 -15.81
N VAL A 92 -17.59 0.28 -16.02
CA VAL A 92 -17.01 -1.05 -15.89
C VAL A 92 -16.09 -1.19 -14.68
N SER A 93 -16.01 -0.14 -13.84
CA SER A 93 -15.16 -0.12 -12.66
C SER A 93 -15.98 -0.22 -11.38
N THR A 94 -15.40 -0.86 -10.37
CA THR A 94 -15.92 -0.83 -9.00
C THR A 94 -14.84 -0.36 -8.04
N PHE A 95 -15.24 0.24 -6.92
CA PHE A 95 -14.27 0.51 -5.86
C PHE A 95 -13.63 -0.78 -5.37
N ALA A 96 -12.35 -0.67 -4.99
CA ALA A 96 -11.57 -1.77 -4.45
C ALA A 96 -12.25 -2.35 -3.21
N LYS A 97 -12.30 -3.68 -3.16
CA LYS A 97 -12.74 -4.45 -2.01
C LYS A 97 -11.54 -5.03 -1.30
N THR A 98 -11.59 -4.98 0.01
CA THR A 98 -10.55 -5.54 0.86
C THR A 98 -11.02 -6.80 1.56
N ARG A 99 -10.07 -7.57 2.09
CA ARG A 99 -10.37 -8.72 2.92
C ARG A 99 -11.24 -8.37 4.11
N ASP A 100 -11.04 -7.18 4.66
CA ASP A 100 -11.78 -6.71 5.82
C ASP A 100 -13.24 -6.39 5.46
N ASP A 101 -13.48 -5.75 4.32
CA ASP A 101 -14.85 -5.54 3.80
C ASP A 101 -15.56 -6.89 3.57
N THR A 102 -14.84 -7.84 3.01
CA THR A 102 -15.35 -9.18 2.73
C THR A 102 -15.67 -9.91 4.04
N SER A 103 -14.80 -9.80 5.04
CA SER A 103 -14.96 -10.39 6.36
C SER A 103 -16.10 -9.75 7.14
N ALA A 104 -16.28 -8.43 7.07
CA ALA A 104 -17.38 -7.70 7.67
C ALA A 104 -18.74 -8.17 7.10
N ARG A 105 -18.84 -8.27 5.76
CA ARG A 105 -20.04 -8.74 5.07
C ARG A 105 -20.35 -10.22 5.31
N LEU A 106 -19.32 -11.02 5.54
CA LEU A 106 -19.47 -12.42 5.96
C LEU A 106 -20.05 -12.47 7.38
N LEU A 107 -19.45 -11.74 8.31
CA LEU A 107 -19.87 -11.72 9.71
C LEU A 107 -21.28 -11.17 9.90
N SER A 108 -21.70 -10.18 9.12
CA SER A 108 -23.09 -9.69 9.16
C SER A 108 -24.08 -10.76 8.72
N ARG A 109 -23.82 -11.46 7.60
CA ARG A 109 -24.64 -12.58 7.12
C ARG A 109 -24.72 -13.74 8.11
N LEU A 110 -23.62 -14.05 8.79
CA LEU A 110 -23.61 -15.10 9.81
C LEU A 110 -24.41 -14.72 11.08
N ARG A 111 -24.51 -13.42 11.41
CA ARG A 111 -25.32 -12.93 12.55
C ARG A 111 -26.82 -12.99 12.31
N GLU A 112 -27.26 -12.99 11.06
CA GLU A 112 -28.68 -13.11 10.68
C GLU A 112 -29.24 -14.55 10.82
N ARG A 113 -28.42 -15.50 11.28
CA ARG A 113 -28.76 -16.92 11.34
C ARG A 113 -28.90 -17.43 12.77
N SER A 114 -29.91 -18.27 12.97
CA SER A 114 -30.31 -18.77 14.29
C SER A 114 -29.62 -20.09 14.70
N SER A 115 -29.14 -20.90 13.74
CA SER A 115 -28.58 -22.23 14.03
C SER A 115 -27.06 -22.30 13.80
N LYS A 116 -26.37 -23.00 14.71
CA LYS A 116 -24.91 -23.20 14.67
C LYS A 116 -24.46 -24.05 13.48
N LEU A 117 -25.31 -24.96 13.01
CA LEU A 117 -24.99 -25.83 11.88
C LEU A 117 -25.05 -25.06 10.55
N ASP A 118 -26.00 -24.13 10.43
CA ASP A 118 -26.12 -23.26 9.26
C ASP A 118 -24.93 -22.30 9.17
N ILE A 119 -24.47 -21.79 10.31
CA ILE A 119 -23.26 -20.96 10.40
C ILE A 119 -22.04 -21.72 9.88
N LEU A 120 -21.82 -22.97 10.31
CA LEU A 120 -20.64 -23.75 9.90
C LEU A 120 -20.68 -24.13 8.40
N THR A 121 -21.85 -24.53 7.91
CA THR A 121 -22.04 -24.91 6.50
C THR A 121 -21.81 -23.71 5.57
N GLN A 122 -22.36 -22.55 5.95
CA GLN A 122 -22.19 -21.32 5.20
C GLN A 122 -20.75 -20.78 5.28
N LEU A 123 -20.12 -20.82 6.46
CA LEU A 123 -18.72 -20.42 6.62
C LEU A 123 -17.82 -21.23 5.69
N GLN A 124 -18.04 -22.54 5.59
CA GLN A 124 -17.24 -23.41 4.72
C GLN A 124 -17.46 -23.12 3.23
N SER A 125 -18.70 -22.79 2.84
CA SER A 125 -19.03 -22.34 1.48
C SER A 125 -18.39 -20.98 1.16
N ASP A 126 -18.56 -20.01 2.04
CA ASP A 126 -18.13 -18.63 1.82
C ASP A 126 -16.61 -18.48 1.91
N LEU A 127 -15.93 -19.23 2.79
CA LEU A 127 -14.46 -19.26 2.85
C LEU A 127 -13.85 -19.77 1.53
N ARG A 128 -14.52 -20.71 0.84
CA ARG A 128 -14.11 -21.20 -0.48
C ARG A 128 -14.42 -20.23 -1.60
N ALA A 129 -15.38 -19.33 -1.39
CA ALA A 129 -15.83 -18.33 -2.34
C ALA A 129 -15.32 -16.92 -2.01
N LEU A 130 -14.35 -16.78 -1.09
CA LEU A 130 -13.79 -15.48 -0.76
C LEU A 130 -13.16 -14.88 -2.01
N PRO A 131 -13.62 -13.70 -2.48
CA PRO A 131 -12.96 -13.01 -3.57
C PRO A 131 -11.50 -12.74 -3.22
N GLN A 132 -10.64 -12.75 -4.23
CA GLN A 132 -9.28 -12.24 -4.11
C GLN A 132 -9.34 -10.75 -3.74
N ASP A 133 -8.44 -10.31 -2.87
CA ASP A 133 -8.34 -8.90 -2.49
C ASP A 133 -8.01 -8.05 -3.71
N ASP A 134 -8.69 -6.91 -3.88
CA ASP A 134 -8.36 -5.97 -4.97
C ASP A 134 -7.12 -5.14 -4.63
N VAL A 135 -6.81 -4.97 -3.34
CA VAL A 135 -5.64 -4.28 -2.79
C VAL A 135 -5.20 -4.92 -1.47
N ILE A 136 -3.91 -4.83 -1.13
CA ILE A 136 -3.38 -5.19 0.19
C ILE A 136 -3.31 -3.92 1.04
N LEU A 137 -4.12 -3.85 2.11
CA LEU A 137 -4.08 -2.71 3.02
C LEU A 137 -2.85 -2.74 3.93
N LEU A 138 -2.22 -1.57 4.05
CA LEU A 138 -1.05 -1.33 4.89
C LEU A 138 -1.45 -0.46 6.08
N THR A 139 -1.17 -0.92 7.29
CA THR A 139 -1.46 -0.18 8.53
C THR A 139 -0.34 0.76 8.93
N ASP A 140 0.90 0.38 8.62
CA ASP A 140 2.12 1.05 9.07
C ASP A 140 3.34 0.66 8.23
N GLU A 141 4.50 1.23 8.55
CA GLU A 141 5.77 0.95 7.87
C GLU A 141 6.20 -0.53 7.99
N GLY A 142 5.86 -1.20 9.10
CA GLY A 142 6.14 -2.63 9.30
C GLY A 142 5.31 -3.50 8.36
N SER A 143 4.03 -3.19 8.19
CA SER A 143 3.15 -3.87 7.22
C SER A 143 3.63 -3.69 5.78
N LEU A 144 4.16 -2.50 5.44
CA LEU A 144 4.78 -2.24 4.15
C LEU A 144 6.04 -3.10 3.96
N TRP A 145 6.89 -3.19 4.98
CA TRP A 145 8.07 -4.05 4.95
C TRP A 145 7.70 -5.51 4.71
N ASP A 146 6.73 -6.04 5.46
CA ASP A 146 6.29 -7.43 5.33
C ASP A 146 5.68 -7.73 3.95
N ALA A 147 4.90 -6.79 3.40
CA ALA A 147 4.29 -6.93 2.08
C ALA A 147 5.35 -6.94 0.97
N LEU A 148 6.32 -6.04 1.01
CA LEU A 148 7.40 -5.95 0.01
C LEU A 148 8.35 -7.16 0.03
N ASN A 149 8.45 -7.86 1.16
CA ASN A 149 9.26 -9.08 1.28
C ASN A 149 8.58 -10.33 0.68
N ARG A 150 7.37 -10.20 0.13
CA ARG A 150 6.61 -11.30 -0.46
C ARG A 150 6.20 -10.94 -1.89
N PRO A 151 6.00 -11.93 -2.77
CA PRO A 151 5.35 -11.67 -4.05
C PRO A 151 3.94 -11.14 -3.80
N PHE A 152 3.61 -10.01 -4.43
CA PHE A 152 2.26 -9.45 -4.47
C PHE A 152 1.81 -9.28 -5.92
N GLN A 153 0.51 -9.47 -6.17
CA GLN A 153 -0.09 -9.39 -7.51
C GLN A 153 -1.16 -8.29 -7.60
N VAL A 154 -1.41 -7.61 -6.50
CA VAL A 154 -2.38 -6.52 -6.37
C VAL A 154 -1.70 -5.35 -5.68
N PRO A 155 -2.14 -4.10 -5.93
CA PRO A 155 -1.51 -2.92 -5.34
C PRO A 155 -1.50 -2.96 -3.81
N LEU A 156 -0.47 -2.35 -3.22
CA LEU A 156 -0.40 -2.11 -1.79
C LEU A 156 -1.02 -0.74 -1.51
N LEU A 157 -1.86 -0.58 -0.49
CA LEU A 157 -2.53 0.68 -0.21
C LEU A 157 -2.44 1.01 1.28
N HIS A 158 -1.78 2.11 1.60
CA HIS A 158 -1.85 2.73 2.92
C HIS A 158 -2.82 3.91 2.91
N ARG A 159 -3.70 3.94 3.91
CA ARG A 159 -4.67 5.02 4.11
C ARG A 159 -4.27 5.88 5.30
N ALA A 160 -4.02 7.16 5.05
CA ALA A 160 -3.75 8.11 6.11
C ALA A 160 -5.07 8.50 6.80
N THR A 161 -5.13 8.27 8.11
CA THR A 161 -6.21 8.69 9.00
C THR A 161 -5.63 9.19 10.32
N GLU A 162 -6.47 9.75 11.21
CA GLU A 162 -6.03 10.15 12.55
C GLU A 162 -5.42 8.98 13.35
N ASN A 163 -5.90 7.75 13.12
CA ASN A 163 -5.45 6.54 13.81
C ASN A 163 -4.36 5.77 13.06
N SER A 164 -4.08 6.14 11.82
CA SER A 164 -3.10 5.50 10.92
C SER A 164 -2.36 6.62 10.20
N PRO A 165 -1.33 7.22 10.81
CA PRO A 165 -0.66 8.38 10.24
C PRO A 165 0.06 8.00 8.95
N SER A 166 0.14 8.96 8.03
CA SER A 166 0.82 8.80 6.74
C SER A 166 2.26 8.28 6.90
N LEU A 167 2.67 7.40 5.98
CA LEU A 167 4.05 6.89 5.85
C LEU A 167 5.04 7.93 5.28
N ARG A 168 4.57 9.16 5.00
CA ARG A 168 5.44 10.25 4.53
C ARG A 168 6.34 10.78 5.65
N PRO A 169 7.46 11.45 5.31
CA PRO A 169 8.28 12.15 6.29
C PRO A 169 7.46 13.14 7.12
N ARG A 170 7.89 13.42 8.35
CA ARG A 170 7.27 14.44 9.21
C ARG A 170 7.58 15.86 8.68
N THR A 171 6.86 16.23 7.63
CA THR A 171 6.92 17.54 6.97
C THR A 171 5.50 17.99 6.60
N ASN A 172 5.31 19.30 6.55
CA ASN A 172 4.09 19.93 6.06
C ASN A 172 4.19 20.33 4.58
N PHE A 173 5.25 19.87 3.88
CA PHE A 173 5.48 20.18 2.47
C PHE A 173 4.28 19.80 1.60
N GLY A 174 3.72 20.78 0.90
CA GLY A 174 2.59 20.62 -0.01
C GLY A 174 2.71 21.48 -1.26
N THR A 175 1.59 21.68 -1.95
CA THR A 175 1.55 22.49 -3.19
C THR A 175 2.14 23.90 -3.01
N PRO A 176 1.82 24.68 -1.96
CA PRO A 176 2.40 26.02 -1.80
C PRO A 176 3.93 26.00 -1.67
N ASP A 177 4.49 25.02 -0.96
CA ASP A 177 5.94 24.88 -0.77
C ASP A 177 6.63 24.50 -2.09
N LEU A 178 6.03 23.60 -2.87
CA LEU A 178 6.53 23.24 -4.19
C LEU A 178 6.51 24.44 -5.14
N LEU A 179 5.40 25.17 -5.21
CA LEU A 179 5.30 26.37 -6.06
C LEU A 179 6.34 27.41 -5.68
N LYS A 180 6.56 27.63 -4.37
CA LYS A 180 7.61 28.52 -3.87
C LYS A 180 9.01 28.05 -4.28
N HIS A 181 9.28 26.75 -4.18
CA HIS A 181 10.58 26.17 -4.58
C HIS A 181 10.84 26.32 -6.09
N LEU A 182 9.79 26.15 -6.91
CA LEU A 182 9.89 26.29 -8.36
C LEU A 182 10.11 27.76 -8.78
N ALA A 183 9.54 28.72 -8.06
CA ALA A 183 9.67 30.15 -8.36
C ALA A 183 11.12 30.66 -8.42
N ASP A 184 12.08 29.97 -7.80
CA ASP A 184 13.49 30.32 -7.90
C ASP A 184 14.07 30.09 -9.33
N HIS A 185 13.35 29.38 -10.20
CA HIS A 185 13.80 28.97 -11.54
C HIS A 185 12.70 29.13 -12.59
N GLU A 186 12.08 30.31 -12.70
CA GLU A 186 10.92 30.54 -13.58
C GLU A 186 11.13 30.16 -15.06
N GLU A 187 12.35 30.31 -15.59
CA GLU A 187 12.68 29.99 -16.99
C GLU A 187 13.00 28.49 -17.22
N ALA A 188 12.98 27.66 -16.17
CA ALA A 188 13.26 26.24 -16.32
C ALA A 188 12.17 25.56 -17.15
N SER A 189 12.59 24.67 -18.05
CA SER A 189 11.70 23.87 -18.89
C SER A 189 11.04 22.75 -18.07
N ILE A 190 9.75 22.55 -18.28
CA ILE A 190 8.96 21.48 -17.68
C ILE A 190 8.04 20.85 -18.74
N SER A 191 7.85 19.54 -18.65
CA SER A 191 6.90 18.83 -19.51
C SER A 191 5.48 18.99 -18.97
N VAL A 192 4.55 19.36 -19.84
CA VAL A 192 3.12 19.43 -19.53
C VAL A 192 2.32 18.61 -20.53
N TYR A 193 1.35 17.87 -20.02
CA TYR A 193 0.32 17.25 -20.83
C TYR A 193 -0.88 18.21 -20.95
N ASP A 194 -1.10 18.71 -22.16
CA ASP A 194 -2.09 19.73 -22.47
C ASP A 194 -3.23 19.14 -23.32
N TYR A 195 -4.39 18.98 -22.68
CA TYR A 195 -5.56 18.37 -23.31
C TYR A 195 -6.26 19.28 -24.31
N SER A 196 -5.91 20.57 -24.40
CA SER A 196 -6.45 21.43 -25.45
C SER A 196 -5.90 21.09 -26.83
N ILE A 197 -4.77 20.35 -26.89
CA ILE A 197 -4.11 19.98 -28.14
C ILE A 197 -4.87 18.81 -28.81
N PRO A 198 -5.33 18.96 -30.07
CA PRO A 198 -6.06 17.91 -30.79
C PRO A 198 -5.27 16.63 -31.00
N ASP A 199 -4.03 16.74 -31.48
CA ASP A 199 -3.17 15.60 -31.79
C ASP A 199 -2.60 14.96 -30.51
N PRO A 200 -2.96 13.70 -30.19
CA PRO A 200 -2.46 13.01 -29.00
C PRO A 200 -0.94 12.94 -28.91
N THR A 201 -0.24 12.87 -30.05
CA THR A 201 1.24 12.75 -30.08
C THR A 201 1.94 14.06 -29.71
N GLN A 202 1.22 15.18 -29.77
CA GLN A 202 1.71 16.52 -29.46
C GLN A 202 1.17 17.06 -28.13
N ARG A 203 0.33 16.29 -27.41
CA ARG A 203 -0.27 16.72 -26.14
C ARG A 203 0.77 16.92 -25.05
N THR A 204 1.87 16.15 -25.06
CA THR A 204 3.03 16.43 -24.21
C THR A 204 3.90 17.48 -24.89
N ARG A 205 3.94 18.68 -24.33
CA ARG A 205 4.78 19.78 -24.80
C ARG A 205 5.70 20.28 -23.69
N GLN A 206 6.74 21.01 -24.08
CA GLN A 206 7.52 21.80 -23.12
C GLN A 206 6.80 23.11 -22.81
N THR A 207 6.92 23.55 -21.57
CA THR A 207 6.47 24.83 -21.05
C THR A 207 7.51 25.32 -20.02
N THR A 208 7.30 26.49 -19.44
CA THR A 208 8.18 27.06 -18.41
C THR A 208 7.56 26.92 -17.03
N VAL A 209 8.41 27.00 -16.00
CA VAL A 209 7.94 27.15 -14.62
C VAL A 209 7.10 28.43 -14.48
N HIS A 210 7.43 29.51 -15.17
CA HIS A 210 6.63 30.74 -15.20
C HIS A 210 5.17 30.47 -15.64
N GLU A 211 4.97 29.76 -16.76
CA GLU A 211 3.65 29.36 -17.23
C GLU A 211 2.92 28.47 -16.22
N LEU A 212 3.61 27.49 -15.61
CA LEU A 212 3.06 26.67 -14.53
C LEU A 212 2.58 27.54 -13.37
N LEU A 213 3.44 28.45 -12.88
CA LEU A 213 3.12 29.31 -11.76
C LEU A 213 1.96 30.24 -12.06
N SER A 214 1.72 30.63 -13.30
CA SER A 214 0.53 31.43 -13.66
C SER A 214 -0.80 30.66 -13.51
N CYS A 215 -0.75 29.33 -13.54
CA CYS A 215 -1.95 28.47 -13.50
C CYS A 215 -2.54 28.29 -12.09
N PHE A 216 -1.73 28.39 -11.02
CA PHE A 216 -2.14 28.06 -9.64
C PHE A 216 -2.71 29.21 -8.79
N PRO A 217 -2.24 30.48 -8.91
CA PRO A 217 -2.74 31.63 -8.16
C PRO A 217 -4.10 32.14 -8.64
N SER A 218 -4.58 31.69 -9.81
CA SER A 218 -5.73 32.33 -10.44
C SER A 218 -7.06 31.69 -10.00
N GLU A 219 -7.88 32.48 -9.31
CA GLU A 219 -9.34 32.29 -9.24
C GLU A 219 -9.98 32.34 -10.64
N LYS A 220 -9.22 32.78 -11.65
CA LYS A 220 -9.58 32.56 -13.05
C LYS A 220 -9.40 31.09 -13.35
N ALA A 221 -10.51 30.40 -13.52
CA ALA A 221 -10.56 29.06 -14.08
C ALA A 221 -9.62 28.98 -15.30
N CYS A 222 -8.40 28.48 -15.10
CA CYS A 222 -7.61 27.96 -16.20
C CYS A 222 -8.44 26.77 -16.73
N CYS A 223 -9.13 26.99 -17.85
CA CYS A 223 -10.15 26.09 -18.38
C CYS A 223 -9.59 24.75 -18.83
N THR A 224 -8.26 24.62 -18.98
CA THR A 224 -7.62 23.41 -19.48
C THR A 224 -7.09 22.56 -18.34
N ALA A 225 -7.39 21.26 -18.41
CA ALA A 225 -7.07 20.30 -17.37
C ALA A 225 -5.57 19.91 -17.36
N LEU A 226 -4.63 20.85 -17.25
CA LEU A 226 -3.20 20.58 -17.41
C LEU A 226 -2.62 19.57 -16.40
N ASN A 227 -1.68 18.74 -16.85
CA ASN A 227 -0.91 17.84 -15.99
C ASN A 227 0.60 18.09 -16.19
N PHE A 228 1.26 18.69 -15.20
CA PHE A 228 2.70 18.92 -15.21
C PHE A 228 3.42 17.66 -14.72
N LEU A 229 4.36 17.18 -15.53
CA LEU A 229 4.98 15.87 -15.41
C LEU A 229 6.45 15.97 -15.00
N ASP A 230 6.94 14.90 -14.38
CA ASP A 230 8.37 14.61 -14.19
C ASP A 230 9.19 15.75 -13.56
N ILE A 231 8.59 16.49 -12.61
CA ILE A 231 9.28 17.56 -11.88
C ILE A 231 10.27 16.91 -10.91
N GLU A 232 11.55 16.87 -11.27
CA GLU A 232 12.58 16.26 -10.41
C GLU A 232 12.53 16.83 -8.98
N ASN A 233 12.51 15.94 -7.98
CA ASN A 233 12.55 16.36 -6.59
C ASN A 233 13.94 16.87 -6.21
N ARG A 234 14.10 18.20 -6.17
CA ARG A 234 15.34 18.87 -5.73
C ARG A 234 15.21 19.56 -4.37
N THR A 235 14.17 19.21 -3.62
CA THR A 235 13.83 19.84 -2.33
C THR A 235 14.69 19.38 -1.15
N GLN A 236 15.55 18.37 -1.36
CA GLN A 236 16.31 17.67 -0.30
C GLN A 236 15.45 16.86 0.69
N ILE A 237 14.13 16.80 0.48
CA ILE A 237 13.22 15.97 1.27
C ILE A 237 13.03 14.64 0.54
N GLN A 238 13.32 13.52 1.21
CA GLN A 238 13.06 12.18 0.68
C GLN A 238 11.64 11.75 1.03
N PHE A 239 10.75 11.63 0.06
CA PHE A 239 9.33 11.26 0.31
C PHE A 239 9.09 9.75 0.27
N CYS A 240 9.92 9.02 -0.46
CA CYS A 240 9.85 7.58 -0.63
C CYS A 240 10.09 6.89 0.71
N PRO A 241 9.16 6.04 1.16
CA PRO A 241 9.34 5.23 2.35
C PRO A 241 10.63 4.38 2.30
N SER A 242 11.36 4.35 3.41
CA SER A 242 12.57 3.53 3.57
C SER A 242 12.40 2.06 3.18
N PRO A 243 11.24 1.40 3.44
CA PRO A 243 11.00 0.05 2.97
C PRO A 243 11.10 -0.11 1.45
N ILE A 244 10.56 0.83 0.67
CA ILE A 244 10.60 0.78 -0.79
C ILE A 244 12.04 0.98 -1.27
N ILE A 245 12.74 1.96 -0.70
CA ILE A 245 14.16 2.23 -0.93
C ILE A 245 15.03 0.99 -0.70
N LEU A 246 14.81 0.25 0.37
CA LEU A 246 15.64 -0.91 0.70
C LEU A 246 15.27 -2.15 -0.12
N GLN A 247 14.06 -2.20 -0.67
CA GLN A 247 13.60 -3.34 -1.49
C GLN A 247 13.90 -3.19 -2.97
N ASP A 248 14.08 -1.96 -3.44
CA ASP A 248 14.42 -1.66 -4.82
C ASP A 248 15.77 -2.27 -5.24
N ILE A 249 15.76 -2.84 -6.44
CA ILE A 249 16.85 -3.67 -6.97
C ILE A 249 18.15 -2.88 -7.11
N THR A 250 18.08 -1.58 -7.42
CA THR A 250 19.29 -0.76 -7.62
C THR A 250 20.04 -0.58 -6.32
N THR A 251 19.35 -0.31 -5.20
CA THR A 251 20.01 -0.26 -3.88
C THR A 251 20.52 -1.60 -3.42
N LYS A 252 19.78 -2.69 -3.65
CA LYS A 252 20.28 -4.03 -3.30
C LYS A 252 21.56 -4.37 -4.05
N LEU A 253 21.60 -4.06 -5.35
CA LEU A 253 22.80 -4.26 -6.17
C LEU A 253 23.94 -3.34 -5.71
N ASP A 254 23.66 -2.09 -5.36
CA ASP A 254 24.68 -1.17 -4.83
C ASP A 254 25.23 -1.58 -3.47
N ALA A 255 24.39 -2.11 -2.57
CA ALA A 255 24.82 -2.61 -1.26
C ALA A 255 25.63 -3.91 -1.38
N SER A 256 25.39 -4.71 -2.42
CA SER A 256 26.10 -5.98 -2.65
C SER A 256 27.58 -5.83 -3.04
N LYS A 257 28.11 -4.60 -3.06
CA LYS A 257 29.50 -4.25 -3.41
C LYS A 257 30.57 -4.82 -2.46
N GLU A 258 30.20 -5.41 -1.32
CA GLU A 258 31.19 -5.94 -0.36
C GLU A 258 31.90 -7.23 -0.83
N HIS A 259 31.42 -7.92 -1.88
CA HIS A 259 31.99 -9.22 -2.31
C HIS A 259 32.24 -9.37 -3.84
N ASP A 260 32.58 -8.27 -4.52
CA ASP A 260 33.18 -8.13 -5.88
C ASP A 260 32.97 -9.26 -6.93
N LYS A 261 32.31 -8.98 -8.07
CA LYS A 261 32.30 -9.87 -9.26
C LYS A 261 32.19 -9.10 -10.61
N GLY A 262 33.20 -8.29 -10.94
CA GLY A 262 33.62 -8.10 -12.35
C GLY A 262 33.37 -6.73 -13.02
N LYS A 263 34.30 -5.80 -12.83
CA LYS A 263 35.05 -5.07 -13.87
C LYS A 263 36.05 -4.20 -13.12
N THR A 264 37.29 -4.67 -12.98
CA THR A 264 38.39 -3.89 -12.41
C THR A 264 38.42 -2.52 -13.10
N GLY A 265 38.19 -1.43 -12.36
CA GLY A 265 38.10 -0.07 -12.91
C GLY A 265 36.73 0.37 -13.43
N SER A 266 35.64 -0.34 -13.12
CA SER A 266 34.29 0.14 -13.44
C SER A 266 33.99 1.46 -12.72
N LYS A 267 33.73 2.50 -13.49
CA LYS A 267 33.19 3.78 -13.00
C LYS A 267 31.67 3.79 -12.92
N TRP A 268 31.02 2.62 -13.11
CA TRP A 268 29.57 2.53 -13.07
C TRP A 268 29.10 2.89 -11.66
N LYS A 269 28.42 4.03 -11.56
CA LYS A 269 27.64 4.43 -10.40
C LYS A 269 26.19 4.22 -10.81
N ALA A 270 25.39 3.58 -9.95
CA ALA A 270 23.96 3.64 -10.13
C ALA A 270 23.55 5.12 -10.13
N GLU A 271 22.67 5.48 -11.06
CA GLU A 271 22.05 6.80 -11.05
C GLU A 271 21.34 6.98 -9.70
N PRO A 272 21.48 8.16 -9.06
CA PRO A 272 20.73 8.45 -7.85
C PRO A 272 19.24 8.32 -8.16
N ARG A 273 18.50 7.76 -7.21
CA ARG A 273 17.05 7.61 -7.32
C ARG A 273 16.40 8.95 -7.57
N LYS A 274 15.63 9.02 -8.64
CA LYS A 274 14.88 10.22 -8.98
C LYS A 274 13.46 10.05 -8.48
N GLU A 275 13.16 10.73 -7.38
CA GLU A 275 11.78 11.06 -7.06
C GLU A 275 11.36 12.23 -7.94
N PHE A 276 10.10 12.29 -8.31
CA PHE A 276 9.55 13.40 -9.06
C PHE A 276 8.17 13.76 -8.53
N PHE A 277 7.79 15.02 -8.70
CA PHE A 277 6.45 15.50 -8.41
C PHE A 277 5.61 15.45 -9.68
N LEU A 278 4.34 15.08 -9.48
CA LEU A 278 3.27 15.31 -10.44
C LEU A 278 2.40 16.43 -9.90
N LEU A 279 2.19 17.47 -10.71
CA LEU A 279 1.36 18.60 -10.34
C LEU A 279 0.23 18.74 -11.35
N SER A 280 -1.00 18.47 -10.92
CA SER A 280 -2.14 18.40 -11.83
C SER A 280 -3.19 19.45 -11.47
N MET A 281 -3.72 20.10 -12.50
CA MET A 281 -4.92 20.91 -12.37
C MET A 281 -6.15 20.03 -12.11
N LYS A 282 -7.22 20.65 -11.62
CA LYS A 282 -8.48 19.97 -11.39
C LYS A 282 -8.95 19.29 -12.68
N ASN A 283 -9.39 18.04 -12.54
CA ASN A 283 -9.91 17.20 -13.63
C ASN A 283 -8.90 16.74 -14.69
N ALA A 284 -7.59 16.91 -14.48
CA ALA A 284 -6.59 16.32 -15.36
C ALA A 284 -6.69 14.78 -15.39
N ILE A 285 -6.76 14.17 -16.59
CA ILE A 285 -6.93 12.72 -16.77
C ILE A 285 -5.74 12.12 -17.52
N SER A 286 -4.87 11.42 -16.80
CA SER A 286 -3.89 10.54 -17.45
C SER A 286 -4.60 9.28 -17.95
N THR A 287 -4.51 9.03 -19.26
CA THR A 287 -5.11 7.84 -19.84
C THR A 287 -4.32 6.58 -19.46
N THR A 288 -4.92 5.41 -19.63
CA THR A 288 -4.32 4.12 -19.31
C THR A 288 -2.97 3.91 -19.99
N HIS A 289 -1.96 3.56 -19.20
CA HIS A 289 -0.63 3.18 -19.67
C HIS A 289 -0.03 2.12 -18.76
N VAL A 290 1.08 1.54 -19.21
CA VAL A 290 1.97 0.70 -18.40
C VAL A 290 3.26 1.48 -18.25
N ASP A 291 3.75 1.59 -17.03
CA ASP A 291 5.00 2.29 -16.76
C ASP A 291 6.19 1.65 -17.49
N THR A 292 7.13 2.50 -17.89
CA THR A 292 8.27 2.11 -18.72
C THR A 292 9.04 0.95 -18.10
N GLY A 293 9.28 -0.11 -18.87
CA GLY A 293 10.01 -1.29 -18.40
C GLY A 293 9.25 -2.17 -17.40
N GLY A 294 7.96 -1.90 -17.16
CA GLY A 294 7.15 -2.66 -16.21
C GLY A 294 7.61 -2.47 -14.76
N THR A 295 8.18 -1.31 -14.45
CA THR A 295 8.61 -0.96 -13.10
C THR A 295 7.43 -0.90 -12.13
N VAL A 296 7.68 -1.22 -10.87
CA VAL A 296 6.73 -0.97 -9.79
C VAL A 296 6.87 0.50 -9.39
N THR A 297 5.76 1.23 -9.46
CA THR A 297 5.70 2.65 -9.10
C THR A 297 4.98 2.82 -7.79
N TRP A 298 5.44 3.77 -6.98
CA TRP A 298 4.76 4.21 -5.76
C TRP A 298 4.25 5.63 -5.96
N VAL A 299 3.11 5.95 -5.36
CA VAL A 299 2.50 7.27 -5.41
C VAL A 299 2.09 7.70 -4.01
N LEU A 300 2.62 8.84 -3.55
CA LEU A 300 2.23 9.49 -2.31
C LEU A 300 1.47 10.79 -2.63
N ILE A 301 0.26 10.94 -2.09
CA ILE A 301 -0.51 12.18 -2.29
C ILE A 301 -0.09 13.21 -1.24
N LEU A 302 0.57 14.30 -1.68
CA LEU A 302 0.93 15.40 -0.78
C LEU A 302 -0.23 16.37 -0.56
N THR A 303 -1.01 16.66 -1.60
CA THR A 303 -2.14 17.60 -1.58
C THR A 303 -3.16 17.19 -2.65
N GLY A 304 -4.44 17.49 -2.41
CA GLY A 304 -5.51 17.24 -3.37
C GLY A 304 -6.05 15.81 -3.32
N ARG A 305 -6.49 15.30 -4.48
CA ARG A 305 -7.15 14.00 -4.61
C ARG A 305 -6.84 13.38 -5.98
N LYS A 306 -6.64 12.06 -6.01
CA LYS A 306 -6.56 11.27 -7.24
C LYS A 306 -7.59 10.13 -7.21
N ILE A 307 -8.12 9.78 -8.38
CA ILE A 307 -8.83 8.52 -8.57
C ILE A 307 -7.95 7.67 -9.47
N TRP A 308 -7.54 6.50 -8.97
CA TRP A 308 -6.63 5.61 -9.67
C TRP A 308 -7.38 4.37 -10.14
N TYR A 309 -7.24 4.02 -11.42
CA TYR A 309 -7.87 2.86 -12.03
C TYR A 309 -6.83 1.82 -12.39
N PHE A 310 -7.12 0.55 -12.11
CA PHE A 310 -6.26 -0.56 -12.49
C PHE A 310 -7.10 -1.80 -12.82
N PRO A 311 -6.60 -2.72 -13.67
CA PRO A 311 -7.30 -3.98 -13.93
C PRO A 311 -7.35 -4.83 -12.67
N ARG A 312 -8.47 -5.51 -12.39
CA ARG A 312 -8.59 -6.38 -11.21
C ARG A 312 -7.58 -7.54 -11.22
N HIS A 313 -7.28 -8.05 -12.42
CA HIS A 313 -6.31 -9.11 -12.60
C HIS A 313 -5.27 -8.73 -13.65
N VAL A 314 -4.01 -8.68 -13.20
CA VAL A 314 -2.87 -8.45 -14.08
C VAL A 314 -2.34 -9.81 -14.56
N SER A 315 -2.67 -10.16 -15.80
CA SER A 315 -2.11 -11.31 -16.51
C SER A 315 -1.23 -10.84 -17.66
N SER A 316 -0.38 -11.71 -18.22
CA SER A 316 0.37 -11.37 -19.44
C SER A 316 -0.54 -10.98 -20.60
N ARG A 317 -1.77 -11.53 -20.65
CA ARG A 317 -2.79 -11.11 -21.61
C ARG A 317 -3.26 -9.68 -21.31
N THR A 318 -3.57 -9.37 -20.05
CA THR A 318 -3.96 -8.02 -19.61
C THR A 318 -2.87 -7.00 -19.98
N VAL A 319 -1.60 -7.28 -19.70
CA VAL A 319 -0.48 -6.39 -20.03
C VAL A 319 -0.35 -6.17 -21.53
N ARG A 320 -0.45 -7.23 -22.35
CA ARG A 320 -0.43 -7.10 -23.81
C ARG A 320 -1.60 -6.27 -24.33
N TRP A 321 -2.80 -6.47 -23.78
CA TRP A 321 -3.97 -5.67 -24.12
C TRP A 321 -3.80 -4.20 -23.72
N LEU A 322 -3.29 -3.91 -22.52
CA LEU A 322 -2.93 -2.55 -22.11
C LEU A 322 -1.92 -1.92 -23.06
N ALA A 323 -0.89 -2.66 -23.47
CA ALA A 323 0.14 -2.17 -24.38
C ALA A 323 -0.38 -1.95 -25.82
N GLN A 324 -1.34 -2.76 -26.29
CA GLN A 324 -1.84 -2.72 -27.67
C GLN A 324 -3.06 -1.81 -27.84
N ALA A 325 -4.04 -1.92 -26.96
CA ALA A 325 -5.31 -1.20 -27.06
C ALA A 325 -5.30 0.11 -26.25
N GLY A 326 -4.38 0.24 -25.29
CA GLY A 326 -4.27 1.39 -24.40
C GLY A 326 -5.63 1.79 -23.81
N SER A 327 -5.88 3.09 -23.86
CA SER A 327 -7.05 3.76 -23.30
C SER A 327 -8.30 3.69 -24.17
N GLN A 328 -8.24 3.08 -25.35
CA GLN A 328 -9.32 3.25 -26.34
C GLN A 328 -10.55 2.39 -26.04
N THR A 329 -10.41 1.29 -25.30
CA THR A 329 -11.52 0.34 -25.06
C THR A 329 -11.51 -0.31 -23.65
N PRO A 330 -11.80 0.45 -22.57
CA PRO A 330 -11.88 -0.09 -21.20
C PRO A 330 -12.83 -1.28 -21.04
N GLU A 331 -13.92 -1.33 -21.81
CA GLU A 331 -14.91 -2.41 -21.79
C GLU A 331 -14.42 -3.74 -22.39
N ASN A 332 -13.35 -3.72 -23.19
CA ASN A 332 -12.81 -4.93 -23.81
C ASN A 332 -11.83 -5.67 -22.89
N TYR A 333 -11.59 -5.15 -21.69
CA TYR A 333 -10.71 -5.78 -20.71
C TYR A 333 -11.42 -6.97 -20.04
N PRO A 334 -10.83 -8.17 -20.05
CA PRO A 334 -11.51 -9.41 -19.65
C PRO A 334 -11.68 -9.57 -18.14
N SER A 335 -11.12 -8.68 -17.32
CA SER A 335 -11.00 -8.85 -15.87
C SER A 335 -11.64 -7.72 -15.06
N ASP A 336 -12.50 -6.92 -15.68
CA ASP A 336 -13.08 -5.69 -15.12
C ASP A 336 -12.01 -4.69 -14.61
N TRP A 337 -12.49 -3.54 -14.14
CA TRP A 337 -11.67 -2.50 -13.56
C TRP A 337 -11.95 -2.32 -12.07
N VAL A 338 -10.88 -1.95 -11.35
CA VAL A 338 -10.93 -1.51 -9.97
C VAL A 338 -10.54 -0.04 -9.93
N LYS A 339 -11.15 0.71 -9.02
CA LYS A 339 -10.76 2.07 -8.70
C LYS A 339 -10.51 2.28 -7.21
N VAL A 340 -9.59 3.16 -6.90
CA VAL A 340 -9.33 3.68 -5.55
C VAL A 340 -9.30 5.19 -5.56
N GLU A 341 -9.86 5.82 -4.54
CA GLU A 341 -9.59 7.23 -4.24
C GLU A 341 -8.27 7.32 -3.49
N LEU A 342 -7.43 8.31 -3.75
CA LEU A 342 -6.23 8.62 -2.96
C LEU A 342 -6.33 10.06 -2.45
N ARG A 343 -6.12 10.25 -1.15
CA ARG A 343 -6.23 11.50 -0.40
C ARG A 343 -4.87 11.89 0.22
N PRO A 344 -4.71 13.13 0.72
CA PRO A 344 -3.43 13.57 1.27
C PRO A 344 -2.93 12.62 2.37
N GLY A 345 -1.71 12.13 2.20
CA GLY A 345 -1.05 11.18 3.08
C GLY A 345 -1.19 9.71 2.67
N ASP A 346 -2.11 9.37 1.76
CA ASP A 346 -2.24 8.01 1.24
C ASP A 346 -1.03 7.64 0.38
N LEU A 347 -0.61 6.38 0.47
CA LEU A 347 0.45 5.76 -0.35
C LEU A 347 -0.16 4.59 -1.11
N LEU A 348 0.07 4.56 -2.43
CA LEU A 348 -0.23 3.42 -3.32
C LEU A 348 1.09 2.83 -3.87
#